data_AF-A0A7Z8QTL6-F1
#
_entry.id   AF-A0A7Z8QTL6-F1
#
_cell.length_a   1.000
_cell.length_b   1.000
_cell.length_c   1.000
_cell.angle_alpha   90.00
_cell.angle_beta   90.00
_cell.angle_gamma   90.00
#
_symmetry.space_group_name_H-M   'P 1'
#
loop_
_entity.id
_entity.type
_entity.pdbx_description
1 polymer ?
#
loop_
_entity_poly.entity_id
_entity_poly.type
_entity_poly.pdbx_seq_one_letter_code
_entity_poly.pdbx_strand_id
1 'polypeptide(L)'
;KMAIELFKPHLLHKLEEKGYATTIKAAKKMLENESMEVWECLEEIVDGYPIMLNRAPTLHKLSIQAFHPKLIDGKAIQLHPLVCAAFNADFDGDQMAVHIPLSQEAIAECKILLLSSMNILLPASGKAIAVPSQDMVIGIYYLTLEKPNVRGSNKLFGSIEEAIIAIETGHLDIHAHIKVL
;
A
#
# COMPACT_ATOMS: atom_id res chain seq x y z
N LYS A 1 9.39 15.38 -1.08
CA LYS A 1 10.49 15.83 -1.99
C LYS A 1 10.54 15.06 -3.31
N MET A 2 10.65 13.71 -3.31
CA MET A 2 10.69 12.93 -4.56
C MET A 2 9.47 13.19 -5.48
N ALA A 3 8.26 13.23 -4.91
CA ALA A 3 7.04 13.51 -5.67
C ALA A 3 7.06 14.88 -6.37
N ILE A 4 7.54 15.94 -5.70
CA ILE A 4 7.64 17.29 -6.30
C ILE A 4 8.56 17.27 -7.53
N GLU A 5 9.68 16.56 -7.45
CA GLU A 5 10.61 16.45 -8.58
C GLU A 5 10.03 15.64 -9.73
N LEU A 6 9.41 14.50 -9.44
CA LEU A 6 8.87 13.62 -10.49
C LEU A 6 7.64 14.24 -11.17
N PHE A 7 6.76 14.93 -10.42
CA PHE A 7 5.55 15.57 -10.95
C PHE A 7 5.77 17.04 -11.35
N LYS A 8 7.01 17.54 -11.39
CA LYS A 8 7.32 18.95 -11.68
C LYS A 8 6.61 19.51 -12.93
N PRO A 9 6.56 18.81 -14.08
CA PRO A 9 5.83 19.33 -15.26
C PRO A 9 4.32 19.50 -15.01
N HIS A 10 3.70 18.54 -14.31
CA HIS A 10 2.28 18.57 -13.97
C HIS A 10 1.98 19.69 -12.96
N LEU A 11 2.86 19.88 -11.98
CA LEU A 11 2.76 20.97 -11.00
C LEU A 11 2.82 22.34 -11.65
N LEU A 12 3.77 22.56 -12.57
CA LEU A 12 3.88 23.83 -13.29
C LEU A 12 2.59 24.18 -14.03
N HIS A 13 2.00 23.20 -14.72
CA HIS A 13 0.74 23.39 -15.42
C HIS A 13 -0.44 23.65 -14.46
N LYS A 14 -0.53 22.90 -13.35
CA LYS A 14 -1.61 23.05 -12.37
C LYS A 14 -1.56 24.39 -11.62
N LEU A 15 -0.37 24.88 -11.30
CA LEU A 15 -0.16 26.18 -10.65
C LEU A 15 -0.57 27.34 -11.57
N GLU A 16 -0.36 27.20 -12.87
CA GLU A 16 -0.82 28.16 -13.88
C GLU A 16 -2.35 28.09 -14.05
N GLU A 17 -2.90 26.87 -14.15
CA GLU A 17 -4.35 26.64 -14.26
C GLU A 17 -5.14 27.22 -13.08
N LYS A 18 -4.64 27.04 -11.85
CA LYS A 18 -5.24 27.60 -10.63
C LYS A 18 -4.97 29.10 -10.43
N GLY A 19 -4.12 29.71 -11.25
CA GLY A 19 -3.80 31.13 -11.17
C GLY A 19 -2.85 31.52 -10.02
N TYR A 20 -2.22 30.56 -9.35
CA TYR A 20 -1.20 30.83 -8.32
C TYR A 20 0.07 31.44 -8.91
N ALA A 21 0.40 31.08 -10.16
CA ALA A 21 1.53 31.62 -10.88
C ALA A 21 1.11 32.08 -12.29
N THR A 22 1.43 33.33 -12.62
CA THR A 22 1.17 33.90 -13.96
C THR A 22 2.27 33.62 -14.98
N THR A 23 3.43 33.13 -14.53
CA THR A 23 4.57 32.80 -15.41
C THR A 23 5.29 31.54 -14.93
N ILE A 24 5.89 30.82 -15.87
CA ILE A 24 6.72 29.63 -15.57
C ILE A 24 7.85 29.96 -14.59
N LYS A 25 8.44 31.16 -14.67
CA LYS A 25 9.50 31.58 -13.73
C LYS A 25 8.97 31.74 -12.30
N ALA A 26 7.80 32.34 -12.14
CA ALA A 26 7.17 32.46 -10.82
C ALA A 26 6.82 31.08 -10.25
N ALA A 27 6.24 30.20 -11.07
CA ALA A 27 5.90 28.83 -10.67
C ALA A 27 7.15 28.03 -10.22
N LYS A 28 8.26 28.13 -10.96
CA LYS A 28 9.54 27.51 -10.56
C LYS A 28 10.04 28.01 -9.21
N LYS A 29 9.93 29.31 -8.93
CA LYS A 29 10.32 29.89 -7.65
C LYS A 29 9.43 29.38 -6.50
N MET A 30 8.13 29.21 -6.74
CA MET A 30 7.21 28.63 -5.75
C MET A 30 7.54 27.16 -5.45
N LEU A 31 7.87 26.38 -6.49
CA LEU A 31 8.35 25.00 -6.36
C LEU A 31 9.64 24.91 -5.53
N GLU A 32 10.63 25.78 -5.79
CA GLU A 32 11.88 25.84 -5.03
C GLU A 32 11.66 26.20 -3.55
N ASN A 33 10.68 27.06 -3.28
CA ASN A 33 10.32 27.46 -1.93
C ASN A 33 9.40 26.46 -1.20
N GLU A 34 8.99 25.36 -1.85
CA GLU A 34 8.09 24.35 -1.30
C GLU A 34 6.82 24.97 -0.66
N SER A 35 6.20 25.97 -1.32
CA SER A 35 5.08 26.73 -0.77
C SER A 35 3.81 25.88 -0.59
N MET A 36 2.88 26.34 0.26
CA MET A 36 1.67 25.58 0.63
C MET A 36 0.80 25.23 -0.60
N GLU A 37 0.72 26.14 -1.55
CA GLU A 37 -0.04 25.96 -2.81
C GLU A 37 0.54 24.83 -3.67
N VAL A 38 1.86 24.61 -3.62
CA VAL A 38 2.51 23.51 -4.33
C VAL A 38 2.10 22.17 -3.74
N TRP A 39 2.01 22.09 -2.42
CA TRP A 39 1.58 20.87 -1.72
C TRP A 39 0.11 20.56 -2.00
N GLU A 40 -0.76 21.57 -1.98
CA GLU A 40 -2.17 21.44 -2.35
C GLU A 40 -2.32 20.91 -3.80
N CYS A 41 -1.62 21.53 -4.76
CA CYS A 41 -1.64 21.08 -6.14
C CYS A 41 -1.06 19.66 -6.30
N LEU A 42 -0.03 19.32 -5.54
CA LEU A 42 0.58 18.00 -5.59
C LEU A 42 -0.39 16.92 -5.11
N GLU A 43 -1.09 17.15 -4.00
CA GLU A 43 -2.06 16.21 -3.46
C GLU A 43 -3.18 15.93 -4.47
N GLU A 44 -3.70 16.97 -5.13
CA GLU A 44 -4.70 16.82 -6.19
C GLU A 44 -4.20 16.06 -7.43
N ILE A 45 -2.96 16.29 -7.86
CA ILE A 45 -2.39 15.61 -9.03
C ILE A 45 -2.15 14.13 -8.73
N VAL A 46 -1.71 13.83 -7.52
CA VAL A 46 -1.30 12.49 -7.08
C VAL A 46 -2.52 11.62 -6.78
N ASP A 47 -3.65 12.22 -6.40
CA ASP A 47 -4.89 11.48 -6.14
C ASP A 47 -5.37 10.72 -7.38
N GLY A 48 -5.48 9.39 -7.25
CA GLY A 48 -5.87 8.50 -8.33
C GLY A 48 -4.88 8.40 -9.52
N TYR A 49 -3.67 8.96 -9.42
CA TYR A 49 -2.63 8.85 -10.45
C TYR A 49 -1.78 7.58 -10.23
N PRO A 50 -1.66 6.68 -11.22
CA PRO A 50 -0.88 5.45 -11.04
C PRO A 50 0.62 5.75 -11.20
N ILE A 51 1.44 5.22 -10.30
CA ILE A 51 2.91 5.17 -10.44
C ILE A 51 3.36 3.73 -10.56
N MET A 52 4.48 3.49 -11.24
CA MET A 52 5.07 2.15 -11.33
C MET A 52 6.26 2.04 -10.38
N LEU A 53 6.31 0.94 -9.64
CA LEU A 53 7.48 0.53 -8.87
C LEU A 53 8.19 -0.63 -9.57
N ASN A 54 9.51 -0.60 -9.57
CA ASN A 54 10.37 -1.67 -10.09
C ASN A 54 11.51 -1.93 -9.10
N ARG A 55 11.85 -3.21 -8.90
CA ARG A 55 13.06 -3.62 -8.18
C ARG A 55 14.00 -4.36 -9.13
N ALA A 56 15.26 -3.95 -9.15
CA ALA A 56 16.31 -4.65 -9.88
C ALA A 56 16.89 -5.79 -9.00
N PRO A 57 17.21 -6.97 -9.57
CA PRO A 57 17.02 -7.37 -10.96
C PRO A 57 15.55 -7.77 -11.27
N THR A 58 15.06 -7.37 -12.44
CA THR A 58 13.69 -7.68 -12.89
C THR A 58 13.65 -9.11 -13.48
N LEU A 59 13.24 -10.09 -12.67
CA LEU A 59 13.23 -11.51 -13.09
C LEU A 59 11.95 -11.92 -13.80
N HIS A 60 10.83 -11.26 -13.50
CA HIS A 60 9.54 -11.60 -14.07
C HIS A 60 8.59 -10.41 -14.09
N LYS A 61 7.47 -10.53 -14.81
CA LYS A 61 6.46 -9.48 -14.97
C LYS A 61 6.05 -8.82 -13.65
N LEU A 62 5.87 -9.60 -12.58
CA LEU A 62 5.41 -9.09 -11.28
C LEU A 62 6.46 -8.26 -10.51
N SER A 63 7.70 -8.19 -11.00
CA SER A 63 8.74 -7.31 -10.44
C SER A 63 8.53 -5.84 -10.83
N ILE A 64 7.51 -5.56 -11.66
CA ILE A 64 7.03 -4.22 -11.98
C ILE A 64 5.52 -4.21 -11.74
N GLN A 65 5.05 -3.32 -10.87
CA GLN A 65 3.61 -3.14 -10.60
C GLN A 65 3.27 -1.67 -10.43
N ALA A 66 2.01 -1.33 -10.71
CA ALA A 66 1.46 -0.01 -10.50
C ALA A 66 0.77 0.12 -9.14
N PHE A 67 0.87 1.30 -8.54
CA PHE A 67 0.30 1.67 -7.25
C PHE A 67 -0.29 3.08 -7.32
N HIS A 68 -1.25 3.35 -6.44
CA HIS A 68 -1.65 4.73 -6.16
C HIS A 68 -0.74 5.28 -5.05
N PRO A 69 0.05 6.33 -5.33
CA PRO A 69 0.92 6.95 -4.35
C PRO A 69 0.10 7.65 -3.26
N LYS A 70 0.59 7.57 -2.02
CA LYS A 70 0.18 8.46 -0.93
C LYS A 70 1.37 9.29 -0.51
N LEU A 71 1.16 10.59 -0.33
CA LEU A 71 2.19 11.48 0.17
C LEU A 71 2.47 11.15 1.63
N ILE A 72 3.75 10.98 1.95
CA ILE A 72 4.23 10.72 3.30
C ILE A 72 5.43 11.62 3.59
N ASP A 73 5.64 11.91 4.87
CA ASP A 73 6.87 12.52 5.33
C ASP A 73 8.01 11.49 5.32
N GLY A 74 9.22 11.96 4.97
CA GLY A 74 10.43 11.14 4.92
C GLY A 74 10.99 10.95 3.51
N LYS A 75 11.97 10.05 3.41
CA LYS A 75 12.73 9.77 2.17
C LYS A 75 12.66 8.31 1.72
N ALA A 76 12.03 7.45 2.50
CA ALA A 76 11.88 6.03 2.20
C ALA A 76 10.53 5.76 1.54
N ILE A 77 10.51 4.84 0.57
CA ILE A 77 9.27 4.36 -0.04
C ILE A 77 8.65 3.33 0.91
N GLN A 78 7.37 3.51 1.23
CA GLN A 78 6.61 2.49 1.95
C GLN A 78 5.95 1.54 0.93
N LEU A 79 6.16 0.24 1.12
CA LEU A 79 5.62 -0.81 0.26
C LEU A 79 4.73 -1.74 1.09
N HIS A 80 3.63 -2.21 0.49
CA HIS A 80 2.72 -3.13 1.17
C HIS A 80 3.36 -4.51 1.37
N PRO A 81 3.32 -5.14 2.56
CA PRO A 81 4.02 -6.40 2.83
C PRO A 81 3.64 -7.56 1.89
N LEU A 82 2.36 -7.66 1.49
CA LEU A 82 1.89 -8.73 0.60
C LEU A 82 2.43 -8.65 -0.84
N VAL A 83 3.00 -7.51 -1.26
CA VAL A 83 3.62 -7.41 -2.59
C VAL A 83 5.13 -7.66 -2.55
N CYS A 84 5.75 -7.74 -1.36
CA CYS A 84 7.20 -7.96 -1.23
C CYS A 84 7.64 -9.27 -1.91
N ALA A 85 6.84 -10.33 -1.81
CA ALA A 85 7.10 -11.59 -2.50
C ALA A 85 7.16 -11.44 -4.03
N ALA A 86 6.31 -10.56 -4.60
CA ALA A 86 6.31 -10.26 -6.04
C ALA A 86 7.56 -9.48 -6.48
N PHE A 87 8.11 -8.61 -5.62
CA PHE A 87 9.36 -7.92 -5.92
C PHE A 87 10.61 -8.70 -5.51
N ASN A 88 10.42 -9.84 -4.84
CA ASN A 88 11.47 -10.56 -4.13
C ASN A 88 12.28 -9.63 -3.20
N ALA A 89 11.58 -8.67 -2.57
CA ALA A 89 12.17 -7.59 -1.79
C ALA A 89 12.09 -7.87 -0.29
N ASP A 90 13.08 -7.40 0.45
CA ASP A 90 13.07 -7.28 1.90
C ASP A 90 13.33 -5.82 2.32
N PHE A 91 13.48 -5.57 3.62
CA PHE A 91 13.61 -4.22 4.19
C PHE A 91 14.95 -4.01 4.88
N ASP A 92 16.03 -4.59 4.33
CA ASP A 92 17.39 -4.51 4.90
C ASP A 92 18.30 -3.46 4.22
N GLY A 93 17.79 -2.77 3.19
CA GLY A 93 18.55 -1.81 2.38
C GLY A 93 18.19 -1.79 0.90
N ASP A 94 17.27 -2.66 0.48
CA ASP A 94 16.72 -2.71 -0.87
C ASP A 94 16.24 -1.35 -1.39
N GLN A 95 16.50 -1.12 -2.69
CA GLN A 95 16.10 0.09 -3.40
C GLN A 95 15.13 -0.23 -4.54
N MET A 96 14.19 0.69 -4.77
CA MET A 96 13.22 0.58 -5.87
C MET A 96 13.25 1.83 -6.73
N ALA A 97 13.07 1.63 -8.04
CA ALA A 97 12.85 2.72 -8.98
C ALA A 97 11.36 3.05 -9.06
N VAL A 98 11.07 4.35 -9.15
CA VAL A 98 9.72 4.88 -9.37
C VAL A 98 9.64 5.45 -10.77
N HIS A 99 8.63 5.04 -11.53
CA HIS A 99 8.36 5.57 -12.88
C HIS A 99 6.97 6.18 -12.94
N ILE A 100 6.84 7.30 -13.65
CA ILE A 100 5.56 8.00 -13.87
C ILE A 100 5.14 7.81 -15.33
N PRO A 101 4.00 7.14 -15.60
CA PRO A 101 3.44 7.06 -16.95
C PRO A 101 2.91 8.44 -17.38
N LEU A 102 3.33 8.97 -18.53
CA LEU A 102 2.95 10.32 -18.97
C LEU A 102 1.78 10.35 -19.95
N SER A 103 1.69 9.37 -20.86
CA SER A 103 0.62 9.34 -21.87
C SER A 103 -0.68 8.79 -21.29
N GLN A 104 -1.82 9.21 -21.83
CA GLN A 104 -3.12 8.72 -21.35
C GLN A 104 -3.27 7.21 -21.54
N GLU A 105 -2.70 6.67 -22.62
CA GLU A 105 -2.67 5.24 -22.91
C GLU A 105 -1.84 4.49 -21.86
N ALA A 106 -0.66 5.01 -21.49
CA ALA A 106 0.19 4.42 -20.46
C ALA A 106 -0.46 4.47 -19.07
N ILE A 107 -1.15 5.57 -18.75
CA ILE A 107 -1.92 5.71 -17.51
C ILE A 107 -3.06 4.68 -17.47
N ALA A 108 -3.80 4.53 -18.57
CA ALA A 108 -4.87 3.56 -18.69
C ALA A 108 -4.35 2.12 -18.56
N GLU A 109 -3.24 1.80 -19.23
CA GLU A 109 -2.58 0.49 -19.12
C GLU A 109 -2.16 0.20 -17.68
N CYS A 110 -1.58 1.19 -16.99
CA CYS A 110 -1.20 1.03 -15.59
C CYS A 110 -2.41 0.73 -14.71
N LYS A 111 -3.52 1.45 -14.89
CA LYS A 111 -4.76 1.27 -14.12
C LYS A 111 -5.42 -0.09 -14.38
N ILE A 112 -5.41 -0.56 -15.62
CA ILE A 112 -6.17 -1.76 -16.01
C ILE A 112 -5.33 -3.03 -15.83
N LEU A 113 -4.04 -3.00 -16.18
CA LEU A 113 -3.21 -4.20 -16.30
C LEU A 113 -2.10 -4.30 -15.24
N LEU A 114 -1.56 -3.17 -14.77
CA LEU A 114 -0.38 -3.19 -13.89
C LEU A 114 -0.71 -2.97 -12.42
N LEU A 115 -1.91 -2.51 -12.05
CA LEU A 115 -2.28 -2.34 -10.65
C LEU A 115 -2.00 -3.62 -9.86
N SER A 116 -1.38 -3.46 -8.69
CA SER A 116 -1.01 -4.59 -7.82
C SER A 116 -2.22 -5.45 -7.42
N SER A 117 -3.40 -4.86 -7.26
CA SER A 117 -4.66 -5.57 -7.00
C SER A 117 -5.10 -6.50 -8.13
N MET A 118 -4.69 -6.25 -9.37
CA MET A 118 -4.99 -7.10 -10.53
C MET A 118 -3.98 -8.24 -10.69
N ASN A 119 -2.86 -8.19 -9.96
CA ASN A 119 -1.69 -9.04 -10.14
C ASN A 119 -1.43 -9.94 -8.92
N ILE A 120 -2.49 -10.64 -8.47
CA ILE A 120 -2.46 -11.48 -7.25
C ILE A 120 -2.08 -12.94 -7.50
N LEU A 121 -2.02 -13.38 -8.76
CA LEU A 121 -1.66 -14.76 -9.15
C LEU A 121 -0.33 -14.78 -9.92
N LEU A 122 0.45 -15.85 -9.73
CA LEU A 122 1.63 -16.14 -10.52
C LEU A 122 1.24 -16.53 -11.95
N PRO A 123 1.74 -15.84 -13.00
CA PRO A 123 1.42 -16.18 -14.39
C PRO A 123 1.81 -17.62 -14.78
N ALA A 124 2.89 -18.15 -14.19
CA ALA A 124 3.42 -19.47 -14.53
C ALA A 124 2.63 -20.64 -13.93
N SER A 125 1.93 -20.44 -12.81
CA SER A 125 1.33 -21.55 -12.05
C SER A 125 -0.11 -21.32 -11.58
N GLY A 126 -0.63 -20.09 -11.69
CA GLY A 126 -1.95 -19.70 -11.17
C GLY A 126 -2.03 -19.66 -9.64
N LYS A 127 -0.95 -19.96 -8.91
CA LYS A 127 -0.92 -19.86 -7.45
C LYS A 127 -0.96 -18.40 -7.00
N ALA A 128 -1.60 -18.15 -5.87
CA ALA A 128 -1.60 -16.82 -5.25
C ALA A 128 -0.18 -16.41 -4.83
N ILE A 129 0.21 -15.18 -5.16
CA ILE A 129 1.48 -14.58 -4.72
C ILE A 129 1.30 -13.63 -3.55
N ALA A 130 0.15 -12.97 -3.45
CA ALA A 130 -0.20 -12.05 -2.38
C ALA A 130 -0.68 -12.81 -1.12
N VAL A 131 0.17 -13.72 -0.63
CA VAL A 131 -0.11 -14.53 0.56
C VAL A 131 0.59 -13.95 1.80
N PRO A 132 -0.05 -14.01 2.98
CA PRO A 132 0.62 -13.63 4.23
C PRO A 132 1.90 -14.43 4.45
N SER A 133 2.92 -13.78 5.00
CA SER A 133 4.22 -14.38 5.31
C SER A 133 4.64 -14.07 6.75
N GLN A 134 5.57 -14.87 7.27
CA GLN A 134 6.24 -14.66 8.56
C GLN A 134 5.25 -14.36 9.71
N ASP A 135 5.33 -13.18 10.29
CA ASP A 135 4.58 -12.77 11.49
C ASP A 135 3.07 -12.82 11.31
N MET A 136 2.56 -12.52 10.12
CA MET A 136 1.12 -12.63 9.84
C MET A 136 0.65 -14.08 9.97
N VAL A 137 1.45 -15.03 9.48
CA VAL A 137 1.14 -16.47 9.57
C VAL A 137 1.23 -16.94 11.02
N ILE A 138 2.25 -16.48 11.77
CA ILE A 138 2.41 -16.81 13.18
C ILE A 138 1.24 -16.27 14.01
N GLY A 139 0.81 -15.03 13.75
CA GLY A 139 -0.33 -14.42 14.43
C GLY A 139 -1.62 -15.20 14.20
N ILE A 140 -1.94 -15.51 12.94
CA ILE A 140 -3.12 -16.32 12.61
C ILE A 140 -3.01 -17.71 13.24
N TYR A 141 -1.86 -18.38 13.09
CA TYR A 141 -1.63 -19.69 13.68
C TYR A 141 -1.86 -19.68 15.18
N TYR A 142 -1.26 -18.72 15.90
CA TYR A 142 -1.44 -18.56 17.34
C TYR A 142 -2.91 -18.39 17.71
N LEU A 143 -3.63 -17.50 17.03
CA LEU A 143 -5.06 -17.25 17.28
C LEU A 143 -5.96 -18.47 17.01
N THR A 144 -5.51 -19.40 16.15
CA THR A 144 -6.26 -20.63 15.84
C THR A 144 -5.89 -21.83 16.73
N LEU A 145 -4.97 -21.66 17.68
CA LEU A 145 -4.65 -22.72 18.62
C LEU A 145 -5.79 -22.94 19.60
N GLU A 146 -5.99 -24.21 19.97
CA GLU A 146 -6.94 -24.59 21.00
C GLU A 146 -6.19 -25.10 22.23
N LYS A 147 -6.59 -24.65 23.41
CA LYS A 147 -6.08 -25.14 24.69
C LYS A 147 -7.20 -25.81 25.48
N PRO A 148 -7.03 -27.09 25.87
CA PRO A 148 -8.01 -27.75 26.71
C PRO A 148 -7.99 -27.15 28.12
N ASN A 149 -9.16 -27.13 28.78
CA ASN A 149 -9.33 -26.78 30.20
C ASN A 149 -8.86 -25.36 30.57
N VAL A 150 -9.08 -24.38 29.70
CA VAL A 150 -8.81 -22.96 29.98
C VAL A 150 -10.06 -22.22 30.44
N ARG A 151 -9.89 -20.96 30.85
CA ARG A 151 -10.98 -20.14 31.35
C ARG A 151 -12.04 -19.94 30.25
N GLY A 152 -13.28 -20.30 30.56
CA GLY A 152 -14.40 -20.10 29.64
C GLY A 152 -14.56 -21.17 28.55
N SER A 153 -13.83 -22.30 28.64
CA SER A 153 -14.06 -23.45 27.77
C SER A 153 -15.51 -23.97 27.84
N ASN A 154 -16.00 -24.49 26.71
CA ASN A 154 -17.33 -25.05 26.49
C ASN A 154 -18.50 -24.09 26.75
N LYS A 155 -18.24 -22.77 26.76
CA LYS A 155 -19.28 -21.76 26.80
C LYS A 155 -19.96 -21.62 25.43
N LEU A 156 -21.21 -21.18 25.50
CA LEU A 156 -22.03 -20.87 24.33
C LEU A 156 -22.24 -19.35 24.28
N PHE A 157 -21.95 -18.75 23.13
CA PHE A 157 -22.12 -17.32 22.87
C PHE A 157 -23.19 -17.11 21.80
N GLY A 158 -23.99 -16.06 21.95
CA GLY A 158 -25.04 -15.71 21.01
C GLY A 158 -24.53 -14.98 19.76
N SER A 159 -23.34 -14.37 19.81
CA SER A 159 -22.69 -13.74 18.67
C SER A 159 -21.16 -13.68 18.81
N ILE A 160 -20.47 -13.32 17.73
CA ILE A 160 -19.02 -13.12 17.73
C ILE A 160 -18.62 -11.96 18.64
N GLU A 161 -19.40 -10.87 18.66
CA GLU A 161 -19.15 -9.69 19.48
C GLU A 161 -19.18 -10.03 20.98
N GLU A 162 -20.13 -10.86 21.42
CA GLU A 162 -20.20 -11.30 22.81
C GLU A 162 -18.95 -12.11 23.21
N ALA A 163 -18.46 -12.97 22.32
CA ALA A 163 -17.23 -13.71 22.55
C ALA A 163 -16.01 -12.77 22.64
N ILE A 164 -15.92 -11.75 21.78
CA ILE A 164 -14.86 -10.74 21.83
C ILE A 164 -14.89 -9.97 23.15
N ILE A 165 -16.06 -9.48 23.58
CA ILE A 165 -16.23 -8.78 24.87
C ILE A 165 -15.79 -9.68 26.04
N ALA A 166 -16.11 -10.98 25.98
CA ALA A 166 -15.70 -11.93 27.00
C ALA A 166 -14.17 -12.12 27.04
N ILE A 167 -13.49 -12.09 25.89
CA ILE A 167 -12.01 -12.12 25.81
C ILE A 167 -11.43 -10.84 26.39
N GLU A 168 -11.91 -9.67 25.97
CA GLU A 168 -11.40 -8.36 26.38
C GLU A 168 -11.59 -8.08 27.87
N THR A 169 -12.71 -8.52 28.45
CA THR A 169 -12.97 -8.42 29.90
C THR A 169 -12.24 -9.52 30.71
N GLY A 170 -11.49 -10.39 30.04
CA GLY A 170 -10.71 -11.48 30.65
C GLY A 170 -11.55 -12.65 31.14
N HIS A 171 -12.83 -12.75 30.79
CA HIS A 171 -13.75 -13.83 31.20
C HIS A 171 -13.67 -15.09 30.31
N LEU A 172 -13.00 -14.99 29.17
CA LEU A 172 -12.75 -16.06 28.20
C LEU A 172 -11.27 -16.03 27.79
N ASP A 173 -10.61 -17.19 27.80
CA ASP A 173 -9.27 -17.34 27.23
C ASP A 173 -9.36 -17.36 25.70
N ILE A 174 -8.41 -16.71 25.02
CA ILE A 174 -8.40 -16.60 23.55
C ILE A 174 -8.31 -17.97 22.85
N HIS A 175 -7.75 -18.99 23.53
CA HIS A 175 -7.61 -20.35 23.01
C HIS A 175 -8.68 -21.30 23.55
N ALA A 176 -9.74 -20.79 24.19
CA ALA A 176 -10.81 -21.60 24.73
C ALA A 176 -11.69 -22.19 23.62
N HIS A 177 -11.91 -23.51 23.66
CA HIS A 177 -12.94 -24.14 22.84
C HIS A 177 -14.33 -23.63 23.23
N ILE A 178 -15.05 -23.01 22.30
CA ILE A 178 -16.37 -22.42 22.51
C ILE A 178 -17.32 -22.79 21.38
N LYS A 179 -18.61 -22.56 21.58
CA LYS A 179 -19.62 -22.61 20.50
C LYS A 179 -20.25 -21.23 20.34
N VAL A 180 -20.20 -20.68 19.14
CA VAL A 180 -20.91 -19.45 18.77
C VAL A 180 -22.11 -19.86 17.90
N LEU A 181 -23.28 -19.29 18.19
CA LEU A 181 -24.52 -19.54 17.45
C LEU A 181 -24.61 -18.74 16.14
#